data_AF-A0A9W7G3P6-F1
#
_entry.id   AF-A0A9W7G3P6-F1
#
_cell.length_a   1.000
_cell.length_b   1.000
_cell.length_c   1.000
_cell.angle_alpha   90.00
_cell.angle_beta   90.00
_cell.angle_gamma   90.00
#
_symmetry.space_group_name_H-M   'P 1'
#
loop_
_entity.id
_entity.type
_entity.pdbx_description
1 polymer ?
#
loop_
_entity_poly.entity_id
_entity_poly.type
_entity_poly.pdbx_seq_one_letter_code
_entity_poly.pdbx_strand_id
1 'polypeptide(L)'
;MDAKKRATVRAVTGETLEIQELWNGRRICLIFLRQLGCRWCRKQVAEFVESGLAARLKKHDVHLVCVSLGKVEQAKRWLDITRFEGELYVDEKTYGDPSMGVEPPQSESYGIFSLKRSVSALRLDDPDASKLAAETALQYPDLEELAEKDGTMTIWPGDVFQTGGAFVLGPGNVCDFAYRSKFAGDHPSISDLVQYSIGLEEATGEEIIYDSTRAWLKWMRMEGKVMVGFGGSIVSDTATQRLIVGATSVWKKFGLALGVGLAGGILGLKLQGEGARKGNAATRINFLGYTLGSLVAFSSLKQSYLALTKRRIKYLKPSDITLLTPIDIDRKVLENGMPECDCGETMASMPMLGLREPSDAVEGKAMRRQRSETWSAEFESSNEFQTTLCYVREFLAKPHPSVGRGGPVCPFVPTSLKKNSIYMSVIRTSTLVDGEALGQNKEEIVRKILVKLLQDFVPVFLGLEPSKGRLRQFKAVILVFPDVKSSQAHEIIDAVQVQAKPFFVEKGLMVGEFHETNNASGLRNDNFFPLRTRHPCLAIRHMVPGDFVFMTLDDYPLDLKSKLLKGFLDVFGDDDKPQVAEAREKLRETEERLAKGEK
;
A
#
# COMPACT_ATOMS: atom_id res chain seq x y z
N MET A 1 -17.02 4.78 4.79
CA MET A 1 -17.69 5.77 3.93
C MET A 1 -18.54 4.99 2.96
N ASP A 2 -19.86 5.20 3.00
CA ASP A 2 -20.83 4.58 2.11
C ASP A 2 -20.54 4.89 0.63
N ALA A 3 -20.99 3.99 -0.24
CA ALA A 3 -20.82 4.07 -1.69
C ALA A 3 -21.30 5.42 -2.27
N LYS A 4 -20.39 6.08 -3.00
CA LYS A 4 -20.64 7.00 -4.13
C LYS A 4 -21.69 8.11 -3.92
N LYS A 5 -21.32 9.20 -3.24
CA LYS A 5 -21.77 10.54 -3.67
C LYS A 5 -20.62 11.21 -4.42
N ARG A 6 -20.73 11.26 -5.75
CA ARG A 6 -19.79 11.98 -6.62
C ARG A 6 -20.31 13.40 -6.79
N ALA A 7 -19.70 14.37 -6.12
CA ALA A 7 -20.05 15.77 -6.33
C ALA A 7 -19.45 16.27 -7.64
N THR A 8 -20.26 16.98 -8.41
CA THR A 8 -19.89 17.50 -9.72
C THR A 8 -19.99 19.02 -9.73
N VAL A 9 -19.12 19.68 -10.47
CA VAL A 9 -19.15 21.13 -10.71
C VAL A 9 -19.09 21.39 -12.22
N ARG A 10 -19.57 22.55 -12.64
CA ARG A 10 -19.57 22.99 -14.04
C ARG A 10 -18.57 24.13 -14.24
N ALA A 11 -17.71 23.99 -15.24
CA ALA A 11 -16.86 25.06 -15.70
C ALA A 11 -17.69 26.15 -16.39
N VAL A 12 -17.16 27.37 -16.48
CA VAL A 12 -17.80 28.45 -17.24
C VAL A 12 -17.93 28.15 -18.75
N THR A 13 -17.16 27.19 -19.27
CA THR A 13 -17.28 26.68 -20.64
C THR A 13 -18.53 25.79 -20.83
N GLY A 14 -19.16 25.35 -19.75
CA GLY A 14 -20.30 24.43 -19.75
C GLY A 14 -19.94 22.95 -19.54
N GLU A 15 -18.64 22.63 -19.45
CA GLU A 15 -18.15 21.29 -19.11
C GLU A 15 -18.50 20.89 -17.68
N THR A 16 -18.90 19.64 -17.46
CA THR A 16 -19.17 19.08 -16.13
C THR A 16 -18.03 18.18 -15.71
N LEU A 17 -17.51 18.37 -14.50
CA LEU A 17 -16.36 17.66 -13.94
C LEU A 17 -16.72 17.09 -12.58
N GLU A 18 -16.12 15.96 -12.19
CA GLU A 18 -16.09 15.58 -10.77
C GLU A 18 -15.22 16.59 -10.01
N ILE A 19 -15.64 17.00 -8.81
CA ILE A 19 -14.95 18.07 -8.09
C ILE A 19 -13.48 17.74 -7.81
N GLN A 20 -13.13 16.46 -7.65
CA GLN A 20 -11.77 15.97 -7.44
C GLN A 20 -10.84 16.20 -8.63
N GLU A 21 -11.38 16.29 -9.84
CA GLU A 21 -10.59 16.52 -11.06
C GLU A 21 -9.91 17.90 -11.03
N LEU A 22 -10.46 18.85 -10.27
CA LEU A 22 -9.89 20.20 -10.13
C LEU A 22 -8.45 20.20 -9.59
N TRP A 23 -8.07 19.19 -8.80
CA TRP A 23 -6.75 19.09 -8.16
C TRP A 23 -6.04 17.75 -8.33
N ASN A 24 -6.61 16.77 -9.05
CA ASN A 24 -6.01 15.42 -9.14
C ASN A 24 -4.54 15.45 -9.62
N GLY A 25 -4.24 16.30 -10.60
CA GLY A 25 -2.90 16.44 -11.20
C GLY A 25 -2.12 17.70 -10.82
N ARG A 26 -2.63 18.55 -9.91
CA ARG A 26 -2.03 19.87 -9.63
C ARG A 26 -2.36 20.41 -8.24
N ARG A 27 -1.59 21.39 -7.77
CA ARG A 27 -1.87 22.08 -6.51
C ARG A 27 -2.82 23.24 -6.73
N ILE A 28 -3.84 23.35 -5.89
CA ILE A 28 -4.82 24.44 -5.95
C ILE A 28 -5.06 25.07 -4.58
N CYS A 29 -5.33 26.37 -4.60
CA CYS A 29 -5.99 27.09 -3.53
C CYS A 29 -7.49 27.16 -3.89
N LEU A 30 -8.29 26.28 -3.28
CA LEU A 30 -9.71 26.13 -3.54
C LEU A 30 -10.53 27.00 -2.59
N ILE A 31 -11.27 27.95 -3.13
CA ILE A 31 -12.17 28.84 -2.40
C ILE A 31 -13.61 28.46 -2.72
N PHE A 32 -14.36 28.05 -1.71
CA PHE A 32 -15.82 27.94 -1.81
C PHE A 32 -16.43 29.30 -1.49
N LEU A 33 -16.93 29.98 -2.51
CA LEU A 33 -17.79 31.14 -2.36
C LEU A 33 -19.16 30.68 -1.85
N ARG A 34 -19.96 31.57 -1.26
CA ARG A 34 -21.31 31.21 -0.80
C ARG A 34 -22.26 31.03 -1.97
N GLN A 35 -22.33 32.06 -2.80
CA GLN A 35 -23.13 32.15 -4.02
C GLN A 35 -22.74 33.42 -4.80
N LEU A 36 -23.06 33.50 -6.09
CA LEU A 36 -22.57 34.56 -6.99
C LEU A 36 -23.13 35.98 -6.72
N GLY A 37 -24.34 36.10 -6.20
CA GLY A 37 -24.91 37.36 -5.67
C GLY A 37 -24.41 37.76 -4.27
N CYS A 38 -23.51 37.00 -3.62
CA CYS A 38 -23.09 37.29 -2.27
C CYS A 38 -22.16 38.50 -2.21
N ARG A 39 -22.54 39.53 -1.44
CA ARG A 39 -21.75 40.76 -1.24
C ARG A 39 -20.39 40.48 -0.60
N TRP A 40 -20.35 39.61 0.41
CA TRP A 40 -19.12 39.20 1.08
C TRP A 40 -18.15 38.49 0.14
N CYS A 41 -18.66 37.60 -0.72
CA CYS A 41 -17.84 36.91 -1.71
C CYS A 41 -17.27 37.88 -2.76
N ARG A 42 -18.03 38.90 -3.17
CA ARG A 42 -17.50 39.95 -4.06
C ARG A 42 -16.42 40.77 -3.40
N LYS A 43 -16.60 41.16 -2.12
CA LYS A 43 -15.56 41.84 -1.36
C LYS A 43 -14.28 40.99 -1.27
N GLN A 44 -14.41 39.71 -0.91
CA GLN A 44 -13.28 38.78 -0.82
C GLN A 44 -12.54 38.66 -2.16
N VAL A 45 -13.28 38.58 -3.27
CA VAL A 45 -12.69 38.46 -4.61
C VAL A 45 -12.05 39.77 -5.05
N ALA A 46 -12.62 40.93 -4.71
CA ALA A 46 -11.98 42.22 -4.95
C ALA A 46 -10.61 42.28 -4.24
N GLU A 47 -10.53 41.83 -2.99
CA GLU A 47 -9.25 41.72 -2.27
C GLU A 47 -8.26 40.77 -2.97
N PHE A 48 -8.72 39.66 -3.56
CA PHE A 48 -7.87 38.76 -4.35
C PHE A 48 -7.31 39.43 -5.59
N VAL A 49 -8.13 40.22 -6.29
CA VAL A 49 -7.72 40.96 -7.49
C VAL A 49 -6.74 42.07 -7.12
N GLU A 50 -7.07 42.90 -6.12
CA GLU A 50 -6.21 44.00 -5.66
C GLU A 50 -4.84 43.51 -5.18
N SER A 51 -4.80 42.37 -4.49
CA SER A 51 -3.55 41.76 -3.99
C SER A 51 -2.77 40.96 -5.05
N GLY A 52 -3.33 40.79 -6.26
CA GLY A 52 -2.75 39.97 -7.31
C GLY A 52 -2.58 38.50 -6.92
N LEU A 53 -3.45 37.97 -6.06
CA LEU A 53 -3.31 36.65 -5.44
C LEU A 53 -3.13 35.54 -6.48
N ALA A 54 -3.95 35.53 -7.54
CA ALA A 54 -3.87 34.52 -8.60
C ALA A 54 -2.48 34.49 -9.25
N ALA A 55 -1.94 35.65 -9.62
CA ALA A 55 -0.61 35.76 -10.21
C ALA A 55 0.50 35.34 -9.23
N ARG A 56 0.37 35.68 -7.95
CA ARG A 56 1.32 35.29 -6.90
C ARG A 56 1.37 33.77 -6.73
N LEU A 57 0.22 33.11 -6.66
CA LEU A 57 0.14 31.65 -6.54
C LEU A 57 0.66 30.95 -7.80
N LYS A 58 0.33 31.47 -8.98
CA LYS A 58 0.76 30.90 -10.27
C LYS A 58 2.27 30.86 -10.43
N LYS A 59 3.03 31.81 -9.84
CA LYS A 59 4.50 31.77 -9.83
C LYS A 59 5.08 30.51 -9.17
N HIS A 60 4.31 29.86 -8.30
CA HIS A 60 4.67 28.65 -7.57
C HIS A 60 3.91 27.41 -8.05
N ASP A 61 3.35 27.44 -9.27
CA ASP A 61 2.56 26.33 -9.84
C ASP A 61 1.32 25.99 -8.98
N VAL A 62 0.74 27.00 -8.32
CA VAL A 62 -0.52 26.87 -7.57
C VAL A 62 -1.61 27.65 -8.26
N HIS A 63 -2.74 27.01 -8.50
CA HIS A 63 -3.89 27.62 -9.16
C HIS A 63 -4.91 28.11 -8.14
N LEU A 64 -5.39 29.35 -8.29
CA LEU A 64 -6.51 29.87 -7.51
C LEU A 64 -7.81 29.43 -8.17
N VAL A 65 -8.61 28.64 -7.46
CA VAL A 65 -9.85 28.04 -7.97
C VAL A 65 -11.01 28.43 -7.05
N CYS A 66 -12.07 28.99 -7.61
CA CYS A 66 -13.32 29.29 -6.93
C CYS A 66 -14.41 28.28 -7.33
N VAL A 67 -15.15 27.79 -6.34
CA VAL A 67 -16.41 27.07 -6.54
C VAL A 67 -17.52 27.90 -5.91
N SER A 68 -18.62 28.13 -6.64
CA SER A 68 -19.77 28.91 -6.17
C SER A 68 -21.08 28.19 -6.45
N LEU A 69 -22.13 28.51 -5.71
CA LEU A 69 -23.50 28.15 -6.08
C LEU A 69 -24.05 29.17 -7.09
N GLY A 70 -24.65 28.67 -8.18
CA GLY A 70 -25.24 29.48 -9.24
C GLY A 70 -25.22 28.76 -10.59
N LYS A 71 -25.65 29.45 -11.65
CA LYS A 71 -25.67 28.95 -13.03
C LYS A 71 -24.43 29.37 -13.82
N VAL A 72 -24.11 28.63 -14.88
CA VAL A 72 -22.95 28.94 -15.76
C VAL A 72 -23.06 30.35 -16.37
N GLU A 73 -24.25 30.79 -16.77
CA GLU A 73 -24.48 32.11 -17.35
C GLU A 73 -24.22 33.24 -16.34
N GLN A 74 -24.65 33.02 -15.09
CA GLN A 74 -24.37 33.94 -13.99
C GLN A 74 -22.87 34.00 -13.69
N ALA A 75 -22.17 32.86 -13.76
CA ALA A 75 -20.72 32.78 -13.55
C ALA A 75 -19.95 33.60 -14.59
N LYS A 76 -20.32 33.50 -15.87
CA LYS A 76 -19.71 34.29 -16.96
C LYS A 76 -19.83 35.79 -16.70
N ARG A 77 -21.04 36.25 -16.41
CA ARG A 77 -21.29 37.67 -16.13
C ARG A 77 -20.60 38.13 -14.84
N TRP A 78 -20.55 37.28 -13.83
CA TRP A 78 -19.85 37.57 -12.58
C TRP A 78 -18.33 37.73 -12.79
N LEU A 79 -17.70 36.96 -13.68
CA LEU A 79 -16.29 37.15 -14.05
C LEU A 79 -16.07 38.49 -14.75
N ASP A 80 -16.98 38.91 -15.63
CA ASP A 80 -16.89 40.21 -16.31
C ASP A 80 -16.95 41.38 -15.32
N ILE A 81 -17.78 41.27 -14.29
CA ILE A 81 -17.95 42.29 -13.24
C ILE A 81 -16.74 42.33 -12.32
N THR A 82 -16.32 41.17 -11.82
CA THR A 82 -15.31 41.08 -10.75
C THR A 82 -13.88 41.11 -11.26
N ARG A 83 -13.66 40.86 -12.55
CA ARG A 83 -12.32 40.72 -13.15
C ARG A 83 -11.46 39.67 -12.45
N PHE A 84 -12.09 38.66 -11.86
CA PHE A 84 -11.37 37.58 -11.19
C PHE A 84 -10.51 36.78 -12.17
N GLU A 85 -9.22 36.68 -11.87
CA GLU A 85 -8.22 36.06 -12.75
C GLU A 85 -7.97 34.57 -12.48
N GLY A 86 -8.63 34.00 -11.46
CA GLY A 86 -8.59 32.58 -11.15
C GLY A 86 -9.62 31.77 -11.95
N GLU A 87 -9.67 30.48 -11.68
CA GLU A 87 -10.61 29.57 -12.32
C GLU A 87 -11.92 29.54 -11.54
N LEU A 88 -13.06 29.64 -12.22
CA LEU A 88 -14.38 29.62 -11.58
C LEU A 88 -15.20 28.43 -12.07
N TYR A 89 -15.74 27.69 -11.11
CA TYR A 89 -16.67 26.60 -11.32
C TYR A 89 -17.95 26.86 -10.52
N VAL A 90 -19.07 26.34 -11.02
CA VAL A 90 -20.36 26.46 -10.35
C VAL A 90 -20.99 25.11 -10.07
N ASP A 91 -21.62 24.98 -8.92
CA ASP A 91 -22.57 23.91 -8.67
C ASP A 91 -23.99 24.45 -8.86
N GLU A 92 -24.65 23.95 -9.90
CA GLU A 92 -26.01 24.33 -10.28
C GLU A 92 -27.07 23.60 -9.44
N LYS A 93 -26.68 22.60 -8.64
CA LYS A 93 -27.59 21.82 -7.76
C LYS A 93 -27.89 22.60 -6.48
N THR A 94 -28.56 23.74 -6.63
CA THR A 94 -28.93 24.63 -5.53
C THR A 94 -30.37 25.09 -5.68
N TYR A 95 -31.09 25.13 -4.57
CA TYR A 95 -32.42 25.72 -4.47
C TYR A 95 -32.26 27.08 -3.82
N GLY A 96 -31.90 28.08 -4.62
CA GLY A 96 -31.76 29.47 -4.16
C GLY A 96 -33.07 30.18 -3.85
N ASP A 97 -34.16 29.42 -3.81
CA ASP A 97 -35.49 29.90 -3.52
C ASP A 97 -35.69 30.03 -1.99
N PRO A 98 -35.83 31.25 -1.44
CA PRO A 98 -36.14 31.45 -0.03
C PRO A 98 -37.50 30.85 0.36
N SER A 99 -38.39 30.61 -0.61
CA SER A 99 -39.72 30.01 -0.41
C SER A 99 -39.66 28.50 -0.10
N MET A 100 -38.56 27.83 -0.44
CA MET A 100 -38.32 26.41 -0.14
C MET A 100 -37.87 26.17 1.32
N GLY A 101 -37.69 27.24 2.12
CA GLY A 101 -37.36 27.16 3.54
C GLY A 101 -35.96 26.61 3.85
N VAL A 102 -35.75 26.19 5.11
CA VAL A 102 -34.47 25.63 5.60
C VAL A 102 -34.30 24.15 5.21
N GLU A 103 -35.31 23.53 4.62
CA GLU A 103 -35.37 22.07 4.41
C GLU A 103 -34.66 21.47 3.17
N PRO A 104 -34.29 22.18 2.08
CA PRO A 104 -33.67 21.50 0.95
C PRO A 104 -32.26 20.99 1.30
N PRO A 105 -31.84 19.85 0.72
CA PRO A 105 -30.53 19.27 0.99
C PRO A 105 -29.43 20.22 0.52
N GLN A 106 -28.39 20.34 1.33
CA GLN A 106 -27.18 21.06 0.97
C GLN A 106 -26.59 20.48 -0.33
N SER A 107 -26.06 21.35 -1.19
CA SER A 107 -25.29 20.94 -2.36
C SER A 107 -24.20 19.94 -1.98
N GLU A 108 -24.06 18.89 -2.78
CA GLU A 108 -23.12 17.79 -2.53
C GLU A 108 -21.66 18.28 -2.52
N SER A 109 -21.32 19.25 -3.38
CA SER A 109 -19.97 19.83 -3.44
C SER A 109 -19.60 20.53 -2.13
N TYR A 110 -20.54 21.23 -1.50
CA TYR A 110 -20.33 21.88 -0.20
C TYR A 110 -20.38 20.88 0.96
N GLY A 111 -21.26 19.88 0.86
CA GLY A 111 -21.44 18.84 1.87
C GLY A 111 -20.19 17.95 2.05
N ILE A 112 -19.51 17.57 0.96
CA ILE A 112 -18.26 16.77 1.03
C ILE A 112 -17.17 17.50 1.81
N PHE A 113 -17.11 18.83 1.72
CA PHE A 113 -16.16 19.65 2.46
C PHE A 113 -16.64 20.01 3.88
N SER A 114 -17.81 19.52 4.29
CA SER A 114 -18.44 19.79 5.59
C SER A 114 -18.64 21.30 5.85
N LEU A 115 -18.99 22.05 4.80
CA LEU A 115 -19.33 23.47 4.93
C LEU A 115 -20.70 23.62 5.59
N LYS A 116 -20.92 24.71 6.31
CA LYS A 116 -22.17 24.89 7.06
C LYS A 116 -23.26 25.47 6.16
N ARG A 117 -24.49 25.06 6.39
CA ARG A 117 -25.70 25.68 5.87
C ARG A 117 -26.64 25.94 7.04
N SER A 118 -26.88 27.20 7.37
CA SER A 118 -27.73 27.55 8.52
C SER A 118 -28.15 29.02 8.49
N VAL A 119 -29.36 29.30 8.96
CA VAL A 119 -29.83 30.68 9.24
C VAL A 119 -28.94 31.36 10.28
N SER A 120 -28.53 30.64 11.33
CA SER A 120 -27.67 31.21 12.39
C SER A 120 -26.29 31.62 11.90
N ALA A 121 -25.82 31.03 10.79
CA ALA A 121 -24.56 31.43 10.17
C ALA A 121 -24.64 32.80 9.47
N LEU A 122 -25.83 33.36 9.27
CA LEU A 122 -26.03 34.69 8.72
C LEU A 122 -25.91 35.80 9.76
N ARG A 123 -25.96 35.46 11.05
CA ARG A 123 -25.87 36.41 12.18
C ARG A 123 -26.83 37.60 12.04
N LEU A 124 -28.07 37.34 11.61
CA LEU A 124 -29.10 38.37 11.41
C LEU A 124 -29.52 39.05 12.73
N ASP A 125 -29.30 38.37 13.85
CA ASP A 125 -29.60 38.81 15.21
C ASP A 125 -28.43 39.57 15.87
N ASP A 126 -27.27 39.63 15.22
CA ASP A 126 -26.08 40.28 15.74
C ASP A 126 -26.00 41.75 15.25
N PRO A 127 -26.03 42.74 16.16
CA PRO A 127 -26.02 44.16 15.77
C PRO A 127 -24.75 44.60 15.04
N ASP A 128 -23.59 44.06 15.41
CA ASP A 128 -22.31 44.42 14.81
C ASP A 128 -22.20 43.80 13.41
N ALA A 129 -22.64 42.55 13.25
CA ALA A 129 -22.71 41.89 11.95
C ALA A 129 -23.70 42.62 11.01
N SER A 130 -24.83 43.07 11.55
CA SER A 130 -25.83 43.84 10.79
C SER A 130 -25.29 45.18 10.31
N LYS A 131 -24.55 45.89 11.17
CA LYS A 131 -23.88 47.15 10.78
C LYS A 131 -22.84 46.91 9.68
N LEU A 132 -21.97 45.91 9.84
CA LEU A 132 -20.95 45.59 8.84
C LEU A 132 -21.58 45.14 7.50
N ALA A 133 -22.70 44.41 7.56
CA ALA A 133 -23.46 44.01 6.38
C ALA A 133 -24.03 45.23 5.64
N ALA A 134 -24.54 46.23 6.36
CA ALA A 134 -25.05 47.47 5.78
C ALA A 134 -23.93 48.32 5.15
N GLU A 135 -22.78 48.45 5.80
CA GLU A 135 -21.62 49.14 5.24
C GLU A 135 -21.11 48.43 3.97
N THR A 136 -21.02 47.09 4.02
CA THR A 136 -20.62 46.29 2.84
C THR A 136 -21.63 46.40 1.71
N ALA A 137 -22.93 46.58 2.01
CA ALA A 137 -23.97 46.80 1.01
C ALA A 137 -23.79 48.09 0.21
N LEU A 138 -23.32 49.16 0.86
CA LEU A 138 -23.06 50.44 0.20
C LEU A 138 -21.91 50.33 -0.79
N GLN A 139 -20.87 49.58 -0.45
CA GLN A 139 -19.70 49.39 -1.31
C GLN A 139 -19.94 48.32 -2.40
N TYR A 140 -20.73 47.30 -2.08
CA TYR A 140 -21.05 46.18 -2.97
C TYR A 140 -22.57 46.03 -3.09
N PRO A 141 -23.25 46.91 -3.85
CA PRO A 141 -24.71 46.86 -4.03
C PRO A 141 -25.13 45.61 -4.80
N ASP A 142 -26.38 45.19 -4.65
CA ASP A 142 -26.87 43.95 -5.27
C ASP A 142 -26.76 43.97 -6.80
N LEU A 143 -26.40 42.82 -7.36
CA LEU A 143 -26.27 42.64 -8.81
C LEU A 143 -27.61 42.21 -9.39
N GLU A 144 -28.54 43.16 -9.54
CA GLU A 144 -29.88 42.89 -10.10
C GLU A 144 -29.81 42.15 -11.45
N GLU A 145 -28.74 42.35 -12.20
CA GLU A 145 -28.48 41.72 -13.49
C GLU A 145 -28.11 40.23 -13.44
N LEU A 146 -27.80 39.70 -12.25
CA LEU A 146 -27.61 38.26 -12.00
C LEU A 146 -28.87 37.61 -11.41
N ALA A 147 -29.84 38.42 -10.97
CA ALA A 147 -31.08 37.92 -10.41
C ALA A 147 -32.07 37.50 -11.51
N GLU A 148 -32.79 36.42 -11.26
CA GLU A 148 -33.88 35.97 -12.12
C GLU A 148 -35.21 36.51 -11.57
N LYS A 149 -36.14 36.84 -12.46
CA LYS A 149 -37.49 37.27 -12.08
C LYS A 149 -38.48 36.17 -12.39
N ASP A 150 -39.21 35.72 -11.38
CA ASP A 150 -40.38 34.85 -11.54
C ASP A 150 -41.61 35.59 -11.00
N GLY A 151 -42.35 36.21 -11.91
CA GLY A 151 -43.45 37.13 -11.57
C GLY A 151 -42.96 38.33 -10.74
N THR A 152 -43.41 38.42 -9.48
CA THR A 152 -43.01 39.47 -8.53
C THR A 152 -41.83 39.07 -7.65
N MET A 153 -41.39 37.80 -7.71
CA MET A 153 -40.28 37.30 -6.89
C MET A 153 -38.94 37.48 -7.62
N THR A 154 -37.94 37.95 -6.87
CA THR A 154 -36.56 38.07 -7.33
C THR A 154 -35.76 36.91 -6.75
N ILE A 155 -35.23 36.05 -7.62
CA ILE A 155 -34.46 34.86 -7.26
C ILE A 155 -32.98 35.20 -7.42
N TRP A 156 -32.26 35.21 -6.30
CA TRP A 156 -30.83 35.46 -6.29
C TRP A 156 -30.05 34.19 -6.62
N PRO A 157 -28.85 34.29 -7.23
CA PRO A 157 -28.01 33.12 -7.51
C PRO A 157 -27.72 32.34 -6.22
N GLY A 158 -27.90 31.02 -6.25
CA GLY A 158 -27.44 30.10 -5.20
C GLY A 158 -28.17 30.19 -3.86
N ASP A 159 -27.62 29.55 -2.83
CA ASP A 159 -28.28 29.36 -1.53
C ASP A 159 -27.85 30.42 -0.50
N VAL A 160 -28.81 31.22 -0.03
CA VAL A 160 -28.56 32.29 0.94
C VAL A 160 -28.06 31.79 2.29
N PHE A 161 -28.38 30.56 2.70
CA PHE A 161 -28.00 29.99 4.00
C PHE A 161 -26.63 29.30 3.98
N GLN A 162 -26.04 29.15 2.80
CA GLN A 162 -24.75 28.46 2.62
C GLN A 162 -23.57 29.34 3.08
N THR A 163 -22.65 28.77 3.84
CA THR A 163 -21.33 29.38 4.12
C THR A 163 -20.26 28.87 3.17
N GLY A 164 -19.17 29.63 3.04
CA GLY A 164 -18.02 29.28 2.22
C GLY A 164 -16.93 28.54 2.98
N GLY A 165 -15.74 28.50 2.38
CA GLY A 165 -14.53 27.96 2.98
C GLY A 165 -13.33 28.12 2.06
N ALA A 166 -12.15 27.77 2.55
CA ALA A 166 -10.92 27.77 1.77
C ALA A 166 -10.09 26.53 2.09
N PHE A 167 -9.48 25.94 1.07
CA PHE A 167 -8.71 24.73 1.18
C PHE A 167 -7.46 24.83 0.30
N VAL A 168 -6.34 24.29 0.77
CA VAL A 168 -5.16 24.08 -0.07
C VAL A 168 -5.02 22.60 -0.34
N LEU A 169 -5.22 22.22 -1.59
CA LEU A 169 -5.26 20.83 -2.04
C LEU A 169 -4.08 20.58 -2.98
N GLY A 170 -3.38 19.46 -2.77
CA GLY A 170 -2.30 19.00 -3.64
C GLY A 170 -2.76 17.85 -4.54
N PRO A 171 -1.92 17.47 -5.54
CA PRO A 171 -2.18 16.30 -6.38
C PRO A 171 -2.57 15.06 -5.56
N GLY A 172 -3.63 14.38 -5.98
CA GLY A 172 -4.22 13.26 -5.26
C GLY A 172 -5.03 13.68 -4.02
N ASN A 173 -4.86 12.95 -2.91
CA ASN A 173 -5.65 13.13 -1.69
C ASN A 173 -4.87 13.86 -0.58
N VAL A 174 -4.37 15.06 -0.89
CA VAL A 174 -3.58 15.89 0.05
C VAL A 174 -4.34 17.19 0.34
N CYS A 175 -4.56 17.48 1.62
CA CYS A 175 -5.13 18.74 2.09
C CYS A 175 -4.21 19.32 3.16
N ASP A 176 -3.55 20.42 2.83
CA ASP A 176 -2.53 21.04 3.69
C ASP A 176 -3.11 22.19 4.54
N PHE A 177 -4.23 22.76 4.10
CA PHE A 177 -4.98 23.79 4.82
C PHE A 177 -6.47 23.61 4.59
N ALA A 178 -7.25 23.79 5.66
CA ALA A 178 -8.70 23.70 5.62
C ALA A 178 -9.31 24.75 6.55
N TYR A 179 -10.02 25.70 5.97
CA TYR A 179 -10.75 26.74 6.65
C TYR A 179 -12.22 26.65 6.29
N ARG A 180 -13.08 26.45 7.29
CA ARG A 180 -14.54 26.37 7.10
C ARG A 180 -15.17 27.60 7.71
N SER A 181 -15.79 28.43 6.87
CA SER A 181 -16.42 29.66 7.33
C SER A 181 -17.51 29.36 8.34
N LYS A 182 -17.43 29.98 9.51
CA LYS A 182 -18.38 29.83 10.61
C LYS A 182 -19.65 30.65 10.37
N PHE A 183 -19.52 31.79 9.70
CA PHE A 183 -20.61 32.70 9.38
C PHE A 183 -20.39 33.41 8.02
N ALA A 184 -21.40 34.12 7.54
CA ALA A 184 -21.34 34.93 6.32
C ALA A 184 -20.29 36.05 6.45
N GLY A 185 -19.26 36.02 5.60
CA GLY A 185 -18.15 36.98 5.66
C GLY A 185 -16.93 36.49 6.47
N ASP A 186 -16.99 35.29 7.06
CA ASP A 186 -15.85 34.67 7.74
C ASP A 186 -14.88 34.06 6.71
N HIS A 187 -13.78 34.75 6.44
CA HIS A 187 -12.81 34.39 5.41
C HIS A 187 -11.40 34.33 6.03
N PRO A 188 -10.52 33.42 5.58
CA PRO A 188 -9.12 33.46 5.98
C PRO A 188 -8.43 34.68 5.38
N SER A 189 -7.32 35.11 5.98
CA SER A 189 -6.54 36.23 5.44
C SER A 189 -5.84 35.84 4.12
N ILE A 190 -5.55 36.83 3.27
CA ILE A 190 -4.75 36.60 2.06
C ILE A 190 -3.36 36.05 2.42
N SER A 191 -2.76 36.52 3.51
CA SER A 191 -1.49 36.02 4.02
C SER A 191 -1.54 34.53 4.32
N ASP A 192 -2.60 34.06 5.00
CA ASP A 192 -2.79 32.63 5.26
C ASP A 192 -2.93 31.85 3.96
N LEU A 193 -3.77 32.34 3.04
CA LEU A 193 -3.97 31.69 1.74
C LEU A 193 -2.66 31.54 0.98
N VAL A 194 -1.83 32.57 0.94
CA VAL A 194 -0.52 32.53 0.28
C VAL A 194 0.39 31.56 1.01
N GLN A 195 0.59 31.75 2.31
CA GLN A 195 1.50 30.99 3.14
C GLN A 195 1.23 29.48 3.03
N TYR A 196 -0.03 29.07 3.23
CA TYR A 196 -0.40 27.66 3.16
C TYR A 196 -0.39 27.10 1.74
N SER A 197 -0.64 27.93 0.73
CA SER A 197 -0.57 27.51 -0.67
C SER A 197 0.85 27.23 -1.11
N ILE A 198 1.80 28.09 -0.75
CA ILE A 198 3.21 27.99 -1.20
C ILE A 198 4.09 27.20 -0.22
N GLY A 199 3.67 27.07 1.04
CA GLY A 199 4.43 26.42 2.10
C GLY A 199 5.56 27.27 2.70
N LEU A 200 5.53 28.59 2.51
CA LEU A 200 6.54 29.54 2.97
C LEU A 200 5.87 30.69 3.72
N GLU A 201 6.48 31.16 4.80
CA GLU A 201 6.02 32.33 5.53
C GLU A 201 6.34 33.60 4.72
N GLU A 202 5.35 34.46 4.51
CA GLU A 202 5.46 35.59 3.58
C GLU A 202 6.51 36.63 4.02
N ALA A 203 6.68 36.81 5.33
CA ALA A 203 7.61 37.80 5.89
C ALA A 203 9.08 37.34 5.87
N THR A 204 9.33 36.05 6.02
CA THR A 204 10.67 35.49 6.25
C THR A 204 11.18 34.64 5.08
N GLY A 205 10.27 34.10 4.26
CA GLY A 205 10.58 33.13 3.22
C GLY A 205 10.93 31.74 3.75
N GLU A 206 10.78 31.50 5.05
CA GLU A 206 11.08 30.21 5.68
C GLU A 206 9.94 29.20 5.44
N GLU A 207 10.29 27.91 5.37
CA GLU A 207 9.31 26.84 5.25
C GLU A 207 8.39 26.78 6.48
N ILE A 208 7.09 26.68 6.23
CA ILE A 208 6.12 26.57 7.32
C ILE A 208 5.91 25.11 7.69
N ILE A 209 5.78 24.87 9.00
CA ILE A 209 5.23 23.62 9.50
C ILE A 209 3.72 23.78 9.58
N TYR A 210 3.01 23.10 8.67
CA TYR A 210 1.55 23.07 8.61
C TYR A 210 0.92 22.66 9.95
N ASP A 211 -0.24 23.20 10.28
CA ASP A 211 -0.96 22.87 11.51
C ASP A 211 -1.29 21.38 11.62
N SER A 212 -1.55 20.71 10.50
CA SER A 212 -1.70 19.25 10.44
C SER A 212 -0.43 18.53 10.93
N THR A 213 0.75 19.04 10.56
CA THR A 213 2.05 18.54 10.99
C THR A 213 2.33 18.90 12.46
N ARG A 214 1.96 20.10 12.92
CA ARG A 214 2.07 20.51 14.33
C ARG A 214 1.15 19.69 15.24
N ALA A 215 -0.09 19.48 14.83
CA ALA A 215 -1.06 18.64 15.53
C ALA A 215 -0.57 17.19 15.62
N TRP A 216 -0.01 16.66 14.53
CA TRP A 216 0.68 15.37 14.52
C TRP A 216 1.85 15.33 15.50
N LEU A 217 2.73 16.34 15.51
CA LEU A 217 3.85 16.44 16.47
C LEU A 217 3.39 16.56 17.93
N LYS A 218 2.31 17.30 18.19
CA LYS A 218 1.73 17.46 19.53
C LYS A 218 1.10 16.16 20.02
N TRP A 219 0.40 15.44 19.13
CA TRP A 219 -0.14 14.11 19.40
C TRP A 219 0.98 13.11 19.74
N MET A 220 2.07 13.09 18.96
CA MET A 220 3.26 12.26 19.26
C MET A 220 3.89 12.59 20.62
N ARG A 221 3.86 13.84 21.07
CA ARG A 221 4.38 14.26 22.39
C ARG A 221 3.45 13.94 23.56
N MET A 222 2.14 13.79 23.31
CA MET A 222 1.16 13.44 24.33
C MET A 222 1.19 11.94 24.69
N GLU A 223 1.61 11.07 23.77
CA GLU A 223 1.86 9.65 24.07
C GLU A 223 3.04 9.42 25.04
N GLY A 224 3.86 10.44 25.32
CA GLY A 224 4.93 10.40 26.32
C GLY A 224 4.50 10.66 27.77
N LYS A 225 3.20 10.87 28.06
CA LYS A 225 2.66 11.05 29.41
C LYS A 225 1.42 10.19 29.65
N VAL A 226 1.63 8.92 29.99
CA VAL A 226 0.65 8.14 30.78
C VAL A 226 1.39 7.45 31.93
N MET A 227 0.88 7.70 33.14
CA MET A 227 1.40 7.27 34.44
C MET A 227 1.23 5.78 34.68
N VAL A 228 2.22 5.26 35.42
CA VAL A 228 2.22 4.06 36.26
C VAL A 228 1.12 4.13 37.33
N GLY A 229 0.41 3.02 37.59
CA GLY A 229 -0.32 2.83 38.85
C GLY A 229 -1.34 1.68 38.92
N PHE A 230 -0.98 0.63 39.70
CA PHE A 230 -1.81 -0.38 40.41
C PHE A 230 -2.70 -1.33 39.57
N GLY A 231 -2.68 -2.66 39.68
CA GLY A 231 -2.36 -3.55 40.80
C GLY A 231 -3.58 -4.46 41.04
N GLY A 232 -3.46 -5.79 40.93
CA GLY A 232 -4.55 -6.72 41.30
C GLY A 232 -4.52 -8.08 40.59
N SER A 233 -4.09 -9.10 41.34
CA SER A 233 -3.99 -10.51 41.00
C SER A 233 -5.31 -11.19 40.65
N ILE A 234 -5.29 -12.20 39.75
CA ILE A 234 -6.08 -13.42 39.91
C ILE A 234 -5.19 -14.64 39.62
N VAL A 235 -5.08 -15.48 40.64
CA VAL A 235 -4.46 -16.80 40.66
C VAL A 235 -5.57 -17.84 40.52
N SER A 236 -5.39 -18.84 39.65
CA SER A 236 -5.47 -20.27 39.99
C SER A 236 -5.22 -21.08 38.71
N ASP A 237 -4.15 -21.89 38.61
CA ASP A 237 -4.06 -23.29 39.10
C ASP A 237 -5.11 -24.18 38.42
N THR A 238 -4.87 -25.37 37.86
CA THR A 238 -3.80 -26.38 37.84
C THR A 238 -4.35 -27.41 36.81
N ALA A 239 -3.64 -28.25 36.04
CA ALA A 239 -2.76 -29.35 36.42
C ALA A 239 -2.84 -30.39 35.26
N THR A 240 -1.67 -30.78 34.72
CA THR A 240 -1.18 -32.17 34.53
C THR A 240 -2.11 -33.27 33.95
N GLN A 241 -1.72 -34.21 33.08
CA GLN A 241 -0.45 -34.93 32.87
C GLN A 241 -0.62 -35.91 31.66
N ARG A 242 0.45 -36.11 30.85
CA ARG A 242 1.06 -37.40 30.36
C ARG A 242 0.20 -38.41 29.54
N LEU A 243 0.71 -39.29 28.66
CA LEU A 243 1.97 -39.61 27.99
C LEU A 243 1.59 -40.68 26.90
N ILE A 244 2.20 -40.60 25.71
CA ILE A 244 2.79 -41.66 24.85
C ILE A 244 2.13 -43.07 24.72
N VAL A 245 1.97 -43.53 23.46
CA VAL A 245 2.54 -44.74 22.80
C VAL A 245 1.54 -45.36 21.80
N GLY A 246 1.99 -45.65 20.57
CA GLY A 246 1.55 -46.87 19.88
C GLY A 246 1.16 -46.79 18.40
N ALA A 247 2.17 -46.88 17.54
CA ALA A 247 2.25 -47.70 16.32
C ALA A 247 0.99 -48.22 15.57
N THR A 248 1.05 -48.01 14.23
CA THR A 248 0.70 -48.91 13.11
C THR A 248 -0.75 -49.16 12.65
N SER A 249 -1.04 -48.80 11.39
CA SER A 249 -1.41 -49.70 10.26
C SER A 249 -1.62 -48.84 8.99
N VAL A 250 -0.80 -48.93 7.92
CA VAL A 250 -0.70 -49.95 6.86
C VAL A 250 -1.87 -49.94 5.86
N TRP A 251 -1.55 -49.41 4.67
CA TRP A 251 -1.99 -49.79 3.32
C TRP A 251 -3.43 -49.53 2.86
N LYS A 252 -3.55 -48.60 1.90
CA LYS A 252 -4.24 -48.83 0.62
C LYS A 252 -3.82 -47.78 -0.42
N LYS A 253 -3.50 -48.26 -1.63
CA LYS A 253 -3.26 -47.54 -2.90
C LYS A 253 -1.81 -47.17 -3.25
N PHE A 254 -0.98 -48.18 -3.47
CA PHE A 254 0.06 -48.13 -4.50
C PHE A 254 -0.19 -49.28 -5.48
N GLY A 255 -0.58 -48.92 -6.70
CA GLY A 255 -0.91 -49.88 -7.74
C GLY A 255 -1.16 -49.18 -9.07
N LEU A 256 -0.09 -48.64 -9.68
CA LEU A 256 0.10 -48.57 -11.14
C LEU A 256 1.48 -47.96 -11.45
N ALA A 257 2.49 -48.79 -11.74
CA ALA A 257 3.66 -48.48 -12.60
C ALA A 257 4.72 -49.59 -12.48
N LEU A 258 4.46 -50.75 -13.08
CA LEU A 258 5.50 -51.74 -13.39
C LEU A 258 5.08 -52.43 -14.69
N GLY A 259 5.49 -51.84 -15.81
CA GLY A 259 5.05 -52.24 -17.14
C GLY A 259 6.08 -51.93 -18.23
N VAL A 260 7.38 -51.97 -17.92
CA VAL A 260 8.45 -52.11 -18.94
C VAL A 260 9.60 -52.86 -18.28
N GLY A 261 9.81 -54.13 -18.66
CA GLY A 261 10.84 -55.00 -18.05
C GLY A 261 10.56 -56.50 -18.16
N LEU A 262 9.44 -56.90 -18.77
CA LEU A 262 9.10 -58.30 -19.05
C LEU A 262 9.18 -58.61 -20.56
N ALA A 263 10.31 -58.28 -21.19
CA ALA A 263 10.63 -58.76 -22.53
C ALA A 263 12.08 -59.27 -22.71
N GLY A 264 12.98 -59.08 -21.72
CA GLY A 264 14.35 -59.60 -21.77
C GLY A 264 14.58 -60.92 -21.01
N GLY A 265 13.73 -61.24 -20.04
CA GLY A 265 13.92 -62.41 -19.15
C GLY A 265 13.38 -63.74 -19.70
N ILE A 266 12.55 -63.72 -20.74
CA ILE A 266 11.91 -64.93 -21.29
C ILE A 266 12.76 -65.60 -22.39
N LEU A 267 13.84 -64.96 -22.87
CA LEU A 267 14.78 -65.58 -23.82
C LEU A 267 15.97 -66.29 -23.13
N GLY A 268 16.26 -65.98 -21.86
CA GLY A 268 17.32 -66.64 -21.08
C GLY A 268 16.91 -67.99 -20.47
N LEU A 269 15.61 -68.25 -20.33
CA LEU A 269 15.06 -69.48 -19.73
C LEU A 269 14.65 -70.55 -20.76
N LYS A 270 14.97 -70.35 -22.05
CA LYS A 270 14.78 -71.36 -23.11
C LYS A 270 16.07 -72.06 -23.56
N LEU A 271 17.22 -71.77 -22.94
CA LEU A 271 18.51 -72.45 -23.19
C LEU A 271 18.99 -73.30 -21.99
N GLN A 272 18.06 -73.75 -21.15
CA GLN A 272 18.34 -74.64 -20.03
C GLN A 272 17.78 -76.06 -20.24
N GLY A 273 17.46 -76.41 -21.49
CA GLY A 273 16.90 -77.72 -21.87
C GLY A 273 17.92 -78.78 -22.29
N GLU A 274 19.12 -78.42 -22.76
CA GLU A 274 20.10 -79.39 -23.25
C GLU A 274 21.52 -78.90 -22.95
N GLY A 275 22.22 -79.56 -22.02
CA GLY A 275 23.64 -79.26 -21.76
C GLY A 275 24.11 -79.31 -20.31
N ALA A 276 23.41 -80.01 -19.40
CA ALA A 276 23.95 -80.30 -18.07
C ALA A 276 24.67 -81.66 -18.04
N ARG A 277 25.73 -81.83 -18.84
CA ARG A 277 26.77 -82.83 -18.59
C ARG A 277 28.13 -82.28 -19.02
N LYS A 278 29.05 -82.29 -18.06
CA LYS A 278 30.45 -81.84 -18.07
C LYS A 278 30.66 -80.36 -17.75
N GLY A 279 31.16 -80.15 -16.53
CA GLY A 279 31.63 -78.86 -16.07
C GLY A 279 32.86 -78.40 -16.86
N ASN A 280 32.99 -77.09 -17.00
CA ASN A 280 34.27 -76.44 -17.17
C ASN A 280 34.19 -75.01 -16.62
N ALA A 281 35.27 -74.58 -15.96
CA ALA A 281 35.40 -73.30 -15.28
C ALA A 281 35.23 -72.06 -16.20
N ALA A 282 35.24 -72.25 -17.52
CA ALA A 282 35.08 -71.19 -18.51
C ALA A 282 33.69 -70.53 -18.51
N THR A 283 32.62 -71.24 -18.12
CA THR A 283 31.26 -70.67 -18.09
C THR A 283 31.05 -69.72 -16.91
N ARG A 284 31.81 -69.87 -15.82
CA ARG A 284 31.75 -68.98 -14.65
C ARG A 284 32.47 -67.65 -14.86
N ILE A 285 33.52 -67.63 -15.69
CA ILE A 285 34.29 -66.41 -15.98
C ILE A 285 33.50 -65.47 -16.91
N ASN A 286 32.76 -66.00 -17.88
CA ASN A 286 31.91 -65.17 -18.74
C ASN A 286 30.69 -64.58 -18.00
N PHE A 287 30.16 -65.22 -16.96
CA PHE A 287 29.04 -64.67 -16.19
C PHE A 287 29.48 -63.52 -15.27
N LEU A 288 30.68 -63.60 -14.69
CA LEU A 288 31.26 -62.48 -13.91
C LEU A 288 31.66 -61.32 -14.83
N GLY A 289 32.20 -61.61 -16.01
CA GLY A 289 32.57 -60.61 -17.01
C GLY A 289 31.36 -59.83 -17.56
N TYR A 290 30.23 -60.51 -17.83
CA TYR A 290 29.01 -59.85 -18.29
C TYR A 290 28.28 -59.09 -17.18
N THR A 291 28.29 -59.58 -15.93
CA THR A 291 27.66 -58.86 -14.81
C THR A 291 28.49 -57.66 -14.36
N LEU A 292 29.83 -57.74 -14.30
CA LEU A 292 30.70 -56.58 -14.07
C LEU A 292 30.72 -55.62 -15.27
N GLY A 293 30.77 -56.12 -16.50
CA GLY A 293 30.70 -55.30 -17.71
C GLY A 293 29.38 -54.53 -17.81
N SER A 294 28.26 -55.15 -17.40
CA SER A 294 26.96 -54.48 -17.30
C SER A 294 26.90 -53.47 -16.16
N LEU A 295 27.55 -53.73 -15.02
CA LEU A 295 27.61 -52.79 -13.89
C LEU A 295 28.51 -51.58 -14.17
N VAL A 296 29.62 -51.77 -14.89
CA VAL A 296 30.54 -50.68 -15.30
C VAL A 296 29.99 -49.89 -16.49
N ALA A 297 29.30 -50.56 -17.42
CA ALA A 297 28.54 -49.88 -18.46
C ALA A 297 27.34 -49.14 -17.86
N PHE A 298 26.63 -49.70 -16.87
CA PHE A 298 25.57 -48.99 -16.14
C PHE A 298 26.14 -47.85 -15.31
N SER A 299 27.30 -47.98 -14.66
CA SER A 299 27.87 -46.87 -13.89
C SER A 299 28.36 -45.76 -14.83
N SER A 300 28.97 -46.09 -15.97
CA SER A 300 29.47 -45.11 -16.94
C SER A 300 28.35 -44.50 -17.78
N LEU A 301 27.32 -45.25 -18.16
CA LEU A 301 26.09 -44.71 -18.77
C LEU A 301 25.24 -43.97 -17.75
N LYS A 302 25.17 -44.38 -16.48
CA LYS A 302 24.46 -43.62 -15.43
C LYS A 302 25.22 -42.35 -15.09
N GLN A 303 26.54 -42.35 -15.09
CA GLN A 303 27.36 -41.16 -14.83
C GLN A 303 27.39 -40.23 -16.06
N SER A 304 27.34 -40.77 -17.27
CA SER A 304 27.17 -40.00 -18.52
C SER A 304 25.73 -39.53 -18.73
N TYR A 305 24.72 -40.29 -18.32
CA TYR A 305 23.30 -39.92 -18.33
C TYR A 305 22.96 -38.94 -17.20
N LEU A 306 23.56 -39.07 -16.01
CA LEU A 306 23.51 -38.04 -14.95
C LEU A 306 24.31 -36.79 -15.31
N ALA A 307 25.37 -36.91 -16.10
CA ALA A 307 26.11 -35.76 -16.63
C ALA A 307 25.36 -35.07 -17.79
N LEU A 308 24.66 -35.83 -18.65
CA LEU A 308 23.76 -35.33 -19.69
C LEU A 308 22.44 -34.79 -19.11
N THR A 309 22.02 -35.29 -17.93
CA THR A 309 20.95 -34.72 -17.10
C THR A 309 21.51 -33.86 -15.96
N LYS A 310 22.63 -33.14 -16.18
CA LYS A 310 23.01 -32.00 -15.33
C LYS A 310 21.96 -30.90 -15.48
N ARG A 311 20.95 -31.02 -14.62
CA ARG A 311 19.86 -30.08 -14.33
C ARG A 311 20.41 -28.65 -14.30
N ARG A 312 19.93 -27.77 -15.18
CA ARG A 312 20.26 -26.34 -15.11
C ARG A 312 19.30 -25.67 -14.14
N ILE A 313 19.71 -25.54 -12.87
CA ILE A 313 19.09 -24.58 -11.96
C ILE A 313 19.47 -23.19 -12.48
N LYS A 314 18.49 -22.42 -12.93
CA LYS A 314 18.70 -21.03 -13.35
C LYS A 314 18.64 -20.15 -12.12
N TYR A 315 19.80 -19.81 -11.57
CA TYR A 315 19.87 -18.74 -10.57
C TYR A 315 19.59 -17.41 -11.26
N LEU A 316 18.61 -16.68 -10.72
CA LEU A 316 18.35 -15.30 -11.13
C LEU A 316 19.50 -14.43 -10.67
N LYS A 317 20.13 -13.71 -11.60
CA LYS A 317 21.07 -12.66 -11.21
C LYS A 317 20.29 -11.41 -10.84
N PRO A 318 20.69 -10.68 -9.78
CA PRO A 318 20.07 -9.40 -9.43
C PRO A 318 20.05 -8.38 -10.59
N SER A 319 21.04 -8.43 -11.49
CA SER A 319 21.10 -7.60 -12.71
C SER A 319 19.95 -7.84 -13.69
N ASP A 320 19.30 -9.00 -13.62
CA ASP A 320 18.26 -9.41 -14.56
C ASP A 320 16.85 -9.03 -14.05
N ILE A 321 16.77 -8.50 -12.83
CA ILE A 321 15.56 -8.00 -12.18
C ILE A 321 15.32 -6.57 -12.64
N THR A 322 14.19 -6.36 -13.31
CA THR A 322 13.72 -5.02 -13.66
C THR A 322 12.98 -4.43 -12.47
N LEU A 323 13.46 -3.28 -11.98
CA LEU A 323 12.81 -2.53 -10.91
C LEU A 323 12.04 -1.36 -11.50
N LEU A 324 10.77 -1.27 -11.17
CA LEU A 324 9.89 -0.18 -11.60
C LEU A 324 9.35 0.56 -10.39
N THR A 325 9.37 1.88 -10.43
CA THR A 325 8.72 2.70 -9.40
C THR A 325 7.22 2.86 -9.68
N PRO A 326 6.41 3.37 -8.74
CA PRO A 326 5.01 3.74 -9.00
C PRO A 326 4.82 4.57 -10.27
N ILE A 327 5.64 5.61 -10.48
CA ILE A 327 5.58 6.46 -11.68
C ILE A 327 5.92 5.66 -12.95
N ASP A 328 6.92 4.77 -12.90
CA ASP A 328 7.27 3.94 -14.06
C ASP A 328 6.13 2.97 -14.42
N ILE A 329 5.47 2.40 -13.40
CA ILE A 329 4.31 1.51 -13.58
C ILE A 329 3.16 2.27 -14.22
N ASP A 330 2.80 3.45 -13.69
CA ASP A 330 1.72 4.28 -14.25
C ASP A 330 2.02 4.65 -15.70
N ARG A 331 3.26 5.03 -16.00
CA ARG A 331 3.69 5.34 -17.37
C ARG A 331 3.52 4.13 -18.29
N LYS A 332 3.94 2.95 -17.85
CA LYS A 332 3.79 1.72 -18.65
C LYS A 332 2.33 1.34 -18.87
N VAL A 333 1.46 1.53 -17.89
CA VAL A 333 0.02 1.32 -18.03
C VAL A 333 -0.54 2.22 -19.13
N LEU A 334 -0.19 3.51 -19.11
CA LEU A 334 -0.61 4.48 -20.12
C LEU A 334 -0.05 4.17 -21.52
N GLU A 335 1.26 3.90 -21.62
CA GLU A 335 1.94 3.61 -22.90
C GLU A 335 1.37 2.36 -23.60
N ASN A 336 0.91 1.37 -22.83
CA ASN A 336 0.39 0.12 -23.36
C ASN A 336 -1.14 0.10 -23.45
N GLY A 337 -1.84 1.22 -23.15
CA GLY A 337 -3.30 1.29 -23.22
C GLY A 337 -4.00 0.28 -22.30
N MET A 338 -3.38 -0.05 -21.16
CA MET A 338 -3.94 -1.02 -20.22
C MET A 338 -5.15 -0.44 -19.48
N PRO A 339 -6.14 -1.27 -19.09
CA PRO A 339 -7.29 -0.80 -18.34
C PRO A 339 -6.89 -0.21 -16.99
N GLU A 340 -7.64 0.80 -16.54
CA GLU A 340 -7.49 1.33 -15.18
C GLU A 340 -7.72 0.23 -14.13
N CYS A 341 -6.96 0.26 -13.04
CA CYS A 341 -7.10 -0.71 -11.95
C CYS A 341 -8.44 -0.51 -11.24
N ASP A 342 -9.26 -1.57 -11.13
CA ASP A 342 -10.32 -1.59 -10.13
C ASP A 342 -9.69 -1.80 -8.75
N CYS A 343 -9.25 -0.70 -8.16
CA CYS A 343 -8.73 -0.63 -6.81
C CYS A 343 -9.75 -1.16 -5.78
N GLY A 344 -11.05 -0.92 -6.01
CA GLY A 344 -12.11 -1.33 -5.10
C GLY A 344 -12.26 -2.85 -5.08
N GLU A 345 -12.36 -3.47 -6.25
CA GLU A 345 -12.40 -4.93 -6.39
C GLU A 345 -11.11 -5.57 -5.86
N THR A 346 -9.95 -5.00 -6.20
CA THR A 346 -8.66 -5.48 -5.72
C THR A 346 -8.62 -5.48 -4.20
N MET A 347 -9.01 -4.39 -3.55
CA MET A 347 -9.04 -4.33 -2.09
C MET A 347 -10.10 -5.23 -1.45
N ALA A 348 -11.26 -5.39 -2.08
CA ALA A 348 -12.31 -6.30 -1.62
C ALA A 348 -11.86 -7.77 -1.64
N SER A 349 -10.96 -8.14 -2.56
CA SER A 349 -10.39 -9.48 -2.62
C SER A 349 -9.39 -9.80 -1.50
N MET A 350 -8.96 -8.80 -0.71
CA MET A 350 -7.96 -8.94 0.35
C MET A 350 -8.55 -8.55 1.72
N PRO A 351 -9.41 -9.40 2.32
CA PRO A 351 -9.97 -9.12 3.64
C PRO A 351 -8.87 -9.14 4.71
N MET A 352 -8.76 -8.05 5.48
CA MET A 352 -7.72 -7.84 6.48
C MET A 352 -8.14 -8.25 7.90
N LEU A 353 -9.36 -8.77 8.07
CA LEU A 353 -9.94 -9.15 9.37
C LEU A 353 -10.28 -10.63 9.40
N GLY A 354 -10.24 -11.21 10.60
CA GLY A 354 -10.51 -12.64 10.81
C GLY A 354 -9.36 -13.53 10.33
N LEU A 355 -9.12 -14.65 11.00
CA LEU A 355 -8.14 -15.65 10.56
C LEU A 355 -8.55 -16.25 9.20
N ARG A 356 -7.56 -16.63 8.40
CA ARG A 356 -7.76 -17.36 7.14
C ARG A 356 -6.97 -18.65 7.15
N GLU A 357 -7.62 -19.75 6.80
CA GLU A 357 -6.94 -21.01 6.56
C GLU A 357 -6.43 -21.08 5.11
N PRO A 358 -5.40 -21.88 4.82
CA PRO A 358 -4.97 -22.15 3.44
C PRO A 358 -6.10 -22.65 2.53
N SER A 359 -7.13 -23.29 3.09
CA SER A 359 -8.34 -23.73 2.38
C SER A 359 -9.28 -22.58 1.99
N ASP A 360 -9.21 -21.45 2.68
CA ASP A 360 -10.04 -20.27 2.42
C ASP A 360 -9.46 -19.38 1.32
N ALA A 361 -8.26 -19.71 0.84
CA ALA A 361 -7.67 -19.06 -0.31
C ALA A 361 -8.59 -19.27 -1.51
N VAL A 362 -9.07 -18.18 -2.09
CA VAL A 362 -9.83 -18.27 -3.32
C VAL A 362 -8.80 -18.57 -4.40
N GLU A 363 -8.75 -19.80 -4.90
CA GLU A 363 -8.08 -20.09 -6.17
C GLU A 363 -8.86 -19.36 -7.28
N GLY A 364 -8.69 -18.04 -7.34
CA GLY A 364 -9.03 -17.28 -8.52
C GLY A 364 -8.29 -17.94 -9.68
N LYS A 365 -8.88 -17.91 -10.87
CA LYS A 365 -8.13 -18.16 -12.11
C LYS A 365 -7.05 -17.08 -12.22
N ALA A 366 -5.95 -17.22 -11.47
CA ALA A 366 -4.78 -16.39 -11.61
C ALA A 366 -4.27 -16.67 -13.02
N MET A 367 -4.59 -15.76 -13.92
CA MET A 367 -4.30 -15.89 -15.33
C MET A 367 -2.78 -15.95 -15.47
N ARG A 368 -2.26 -17.10 -15.89
CA ARG A 368 -0.81 -17.30 -16.06
C ARG A 368 -0.36 -16.45 -17.25
N ARG A 369 0.20 -15.29 -16.98
CA ARG A 369 0.86 -14.44 -17.97
C ARG A 369 2.34 -14.81 -18.09
N GLN A 370 2.85 -14.87 -19.31
CA GLN A 370 4.30 -14.91 -19.55
C GLN A 370 4.94 -13.56 -19.20
N ARG A 371 6.28 -13.53 -19.03
CA ARG A 371 7.00 -12.27 -18.74
C ARG A 371 6.76 -11.21 -19.83
N SER A 372 6.75 -11.62 -21.10
CA SER A 372 6.47 -10.77 -22.26
C SER A 372 5.05 -10.18 -22.27
N GLU A 373 4.11 -10.84 -21.61
CA GLU A 373 2.69 -10.52 -21.63
C GLU A 373 2.26 -9.60 -20.48
N THR A 374 3.19 -9.22 -19.59
CA THR A 374 2.87 -8.41 -18.38
C THR A 374 2.24 -7.06 -18.73
N TRP A 375 2.61 -6.50 -19.88
CA TRP A 375 2.11 -5.21 -20.38
C TRP A 375 1.18 -5.37 -21.59
N SER A 376 0.65 -6.57 -21.85
CA SER A 376 -0.27 -6.78 -22.97
C SER A 376 -1.66 -6.24 -22.64
N ALA A 377 -2.19 -5.40 -23.52
CA ALA A 377 -3.57 -4.90 -23.47
C ALA A 377 -4.62 -5.96 -23.83
N GLU A 378 -4.21 -7.12 -24.32
CA GLU A 378 -5.11 -8.23 -24.66
C GLU A 378 -5.83 -8.82 -23.43
N PHE A 379 -5.37 -8.50 -22.22
CA PHE A 379 -5.98 -8.94 -20.98
C PHE A 379 -6.85 -7.83 -20.38
N GLU A 380 -8.14 -8.10 -20.21
CA GLU A 380 -9.12 -7.16 -19.63
C GLU A 380 -8.91 -6.86 -18.13
N SER A 381 -8.02 -7.58 -17.44
CA SER A 381 -7.78 -7.45 -15.99
C SER A 381 -6.43 -6.82 -15.67
N SER A 382 -6.35 -6.12 -14.54
CA SER A 382 -5.11 -5.52 -14.04
C SER A 382 -3.98 -6.54 -13.88
N ASN A 383 -2.74 -6.10 -14.12
CA ASN A 383 -1.56 -6.95 -13.94
C ASN A 383 -1.04 -6.96 -12.48
N GLU A 384 0.00 -7.75 -12.24
CA GLU A 384 0.61 -7.93 -10.93
C GLU A 384 1.21 -6.64 -10.35
N PHE A 385 1.73 -5.75 -11.21
CA PHE A 385 2.22 -4.44 -10.81
C PHE A 385 1.08 -3.53 -10.38
N GLN A 386 0.03 -3.42 -11.19
CA GLN A 386 -1.16 -2.61 -10.89
C GLN A 386 -1.81 -3.08 -9.58
N THR A 387 -2.11 -4.36 -9.43
CA THR A 387 -2.77 -4.90 -8.23
C THR A 387 -1.94 -4.70 -6.95
N THR A 388 -0.61 -4.90 -7.04
CA THR A 388 0.32 -4.64 -5.94
C THR A 388 0.38 -3.14 -5.59
N LEU A 389 0.41 -2.28 -6.61
CA LEU A 389 0.42 -0.83 -6.42
C LEU A 389 -0.91 -0.32 -5.85
N CYS A 390 -2.03 -0.93 -6.23
CA CYS A 390 -3.36 -0.68 -5.66
C CYS A 390 -3.34 -0.99 -4.15
N TYR A 391 -2.79 -2.14 -3.72
CA TYR A 391 -2.57 -2.43 -2.29
C TYR A 391 -1.70 -1.38 -1.57
N VAL A 392 -0.59 -0.95 -2.19
CA VAL A 392 0.30 0.07 -1.59
C VAL A 392 -0.41 1.42 -1.43
N ARG A 393 -1.12 1.89 -2.46
CA ARG A 393 -1.78 3.20 -2.49
C ARG A 393 -3.07 3.25 -1.68
N GLU A 394 -3.88 2.20 -1.76
CA GLU A 394 -5.24 2.19 -1.24
C GLU A 394 -5.35 1.62 0.17
N PHE A 395 -4.36 0.85 0.60
CA PHE A 395 -4.34 0.27 1.93
C PHE A 395 -3.17 0.77 2.77
N LEU A 396 -1.93 0.49 2.35
CA LEU A 396 -0.76 0.82 3.17
C LEU A 396 -0.61 2.32 3.39
N ALA A 397 -0.91 3.14 2.39
CA ALA A 397 -0.83 4.60 2.46
C ALA A 397 -2.05 5.26 3.12
N LYS A 398 -3.12 4.50 3.43
CA LYS A 398 -4.39 5.06 3.94
C LYS A 398 -4.65 4.66 5.39
N PRO A 399 -5.41 5.46 6.15
CA PRO A 399 -5.86 5.06 7.47
C PRO A 399 -6.80 3.84 7.41
N HIS A 400 -6.72 2.99 8.43
CA HIS A 400 -7.64 1.88 8.59
C HIS A 400 -8.07 1.75 10.06
N PRO A 401 -9.38 1.63 10.36
CA PRO A 401 -9.89 1.64 11.74
C PRO A 401 -9.22 0.61 12.66
N SER A 402 -8.92 -0.57 12.11
CA SER A 402 -8.38 -1.71 12.87
C SER A 402 -6.88 -1.62 13.17
N VAL A 403 -6.18 -0.56 12.73
CA VAL A 403 -4.74 -0.35 13.02
C VAL A 403 -4.50 -0.01 14.49
N GLY A 404 -5.51 0.50 15.20
CA GLY A 404 -5.41 0.87 16.61
C GLY A 404 -4.61 2.16 16.88
N ARG A 405 -4.32 2.95 15.84
CA ARG A 405 -3.78 4.31 15.95
C ARG A 405 -4.25 5.18 14.79
N GLY A 406 -4.13 6.50 14.94
CA GLY A 406 -4.39 7.44 13.85
C GLY A 406 -3.36 7.35 12.71
N GLY A 407 -3.76 7.85 11.54
CA GLY A 407 -2.93 7.89 10.34
C GLY A 407 -2.91 6.60 9.54
N PRO A 408 -2.00 6.47 8.56
CA PRO A 408 -1.97 5.36 7.62
C PRO A 408 -1.58 4.03 8.27
N VAL A 409 -1.99 2.90 7.66
CA VAL A 409 -1.59 1.54 8.06
C VAL A 409 -0.07 1.46 8.20
N CYS A 410 0.68 1.86 7.17
CA CYS A 410 2.12 2.03 7.25
C CYS A 410 2.49 3.53 7.26
N PRO A 411 3.16 4.03 8.31
CA PRO A 411 3.50 5.46 8.41
C PRO A 411 4.57 5.90 7.40
N PHE A 412 5.34 4.97 6.83
CA PHE A 412 6.40 5.27 5.88
C PHE A 412 5.91 5.38 4.44
N VAL A 413 4.88 4.60 4.08
CA VAL A 413 4.44 4.44 2.68
C VAL A 413 3.98 5.74 2.02
N PRO A 414 3.22 6.65 2.67
CA PRO A 414 2.86 7.92 2.03
C PRO A 414 4.07 8.73 1.58
N THR A 415 5.12 8.80 2.41
CA THR A 415 6.36 9.51 2.06
C THR A 415 7.14 8.75 0.98
N SER A 416 7.21 7.42 1.07
CA SER A 416 7.84 6.58 0.04
C SER A 416 7.19 6.76 -1.33
N LEU A 417 5.86 6.87 -1.39
CA LEU A 417 5.10 7.16 -2.62
C LEU A 417 5.40 8.57 -3.13
N LYS A 418 5.34 9.60 -2.27
CA LYS A 418 5.68 10.99 -2.62
C LYS A 418 7.10 11.12 -3.19
N LYS A 419 8.04 10.32 -2.68
CA LYS A 419 9.44 10.29 -3.14
C LYS A 419 9.70 9.30 -4.27
N ASN A 420 8.65 8.62 -4.77
CA ASN A 420 8.77 7.59 -5.80
C ASN A 420 9.87 6.55 -5.48
N SER A 421 10.03 6.21 -4.19
CA SER A 421 11.14 5.40 -3.66
C SER A 421 10.70 3.98 -3.27
N ILE A 422 9.57 3.52 -3.82
CA ILE A 422 9.15 2.12 -3.77
C ILE A 422 9.49 1.53 -5.12
N TYR A 423 10.17 0.40 -5.14
CA TYR A 423 10.55 -0.30 -6.35
C TYR A 423 9.87 -1.66 -6.38
N MET A 424 9.37 -2.07 -7.53
CA MET A 424 8.65 -3.34 -7.68
C MET A 424 9.28 -4.17 -8.79
N SER A 425 9.25 -5.48 -8.62
CA SER A 425 9.56 -6.44 -9.69
C SER A 425 8.65 -7.64 -9.60
N VAL A 426 8.29 -8.19 -10.75
CA VAL A 426 7.56 -9.47 -10.87
C VAL A 426 8.55 -10.57 -11.24
N ILE A 427 8.56 -11.66 -10.46
CA ILE A 427 9.44 -12.80 -10.64
C ILE A 427 8.61 -14.07 -10.86
N ARG A 428 8.76 -14.67 -12.04
CA ARG A 428 8.04 -15.88 -12.46
C ARG A 428 8.79 -17.14 -12.03
N THR A 429 8.43 -17.70 -10.87
CA THR A 429 9.09 -18.90 -10.30
C THR A 429 8.90 -20.15 -11.15
N SER A 430 7.87 -20.22 -11.99
CA SER A 430 7.61 -21.33 -12.90
C SER A 430 8.75 -21.57 -13.91
N THR A 431 9.49 -20.51 -14.26
CA THR A 431 10.59 -20.55 -15.24
C THR A 431 11.96 -20.89 -14.64
N LEU A 432 12.05 -21.02 -13.31
CA LEU A 432 13.30 -21.22 -12.58
C LEU A 432 13.74 -22.69 -12.50
N VAL A 433 12.83 -23.61 -12.81
CA VAL A 433 13.06 -25.06 -12.75
C VAL A 433 12.58 -25.69 -14.06
N ASP A 434 13.51 -26.15 -14.89
CA ASP A 434 13.21 -26.90 -16.12
C ASP A 434 13.13 -28.42 -15.80
N GLY A 435 11.99 -29.07 -16.09
CA GLY A 435 11.83 -30.54 -16.12
C GLY A 435 11.02 -31.20 -14.98
N GLU A 436 10.59 -32.46 -15.20
CA GLU A 436 9.96 -33.32 -14.18
C GLU A 436 11.01 -33.74 -13.13
N ALA A 437 11.00 -33.06 -11.98
CA ALA A 437 11.88 -33.37 -10.86
C ALA A 437 11.48 -34.69 -10.19
N LEU A 438 11.91 -35.82 -10.73
CA LEU A 438 11.82 -37.11 -10.04
C LEU A 438 12.74 -37.09 -8.80
N GLY A 439 12.13 -36.93 -7.62
CA GLY A 439 12.70 -37.27 -6.31
C GLY A 439 13.16 -36.12 -5.40
N GLN A 440 13.06 -34.84 -5.80
CA GLN A 440 13.27 -33.68 -4.91
C GLN A 440 12.03 -32.79 -4.92
N ASN A 441 11.62 -32.27 -3.75
CA ASN A 441 10.47 -31.37 -3.67
C ASN A 441 10.79 -30.07 -4.45
N LYS A 442 10.01 -29.79 -5.50
CA LYS A 442 10.12 -28.59 -6.35
C LYS A 442 10.12 -27.31 -5.50
N GLU A 443 9.35 -27.29 -4.43
CA GLU A 443 9.25 -26.15 -3.51
C GLU A 443 10.57 -25.90 -2.80
N GLU A 444 11.29 -26.94 -2.38
CA GLU A 444 12.59 -26.80 -1.70
C GLU A 444 13.63 -26.15 -2.64
N ILE A 445 13.61 -26.52 -3.92
CA ILE A 445 14.48 -25.92 -4.93
C ILE A 445 14.13 -24.44 -5.11
N VAL A 446 12.84 -24.12 -5.25
CA VAL A 446 12.38 -22.72 -5.37
C VAL A 446 12.79 -21.92 -4.13
N ARG A 447 12.58 -22.43 -2.92
CA ARG A 447 13.00 -21.79 -1.66
C ARG A 447 14.50 -21.47 -1.68
N LYS A 448 15.35 -22.43 -2.04
CA LYS A 448 16.81 -22.22 -2.14
C LYS A 448 17.20 -21.14 -3.16
N ILE A 449 16.53 -21.11 -4.32
CA ILE A 449 16.78 -20.09 -5.34
C ILE A 449 16.37 -18.71 -4.83
N LEU A 450 15.21 -18.59 -4.17
CA LEU A 450 14.71 -17.32 -3.65
C LEU A 450 15.56 -16.80 -2.48
N VAL A 451 15.99 -17.65 -1.55
CA VAL A 451 16.93 -17.26 -0.48
C VAL A 451 18.23 -16.71 -1.07
N LYS A 452 18.81 -17.43 -2.04
CA LYS A 452 20.03 -16.96 -2.72
C LYS A 452 19.79 -15.63 -3.45
N LEU A 453 18.65 -15.50 -4.12
CA LEU A 453 18.28 -14.26 -4.81
C LEU A 453 18.23 -13.09 -3.85
N LEU A 454 17.55 -13.24 -2.70
CA LEU A 454 17.45 -12.17 -1.70
C LEU A 454 18.81 -11.76 -1.18
N GLN A 455 19.68 -12.73 -0.87
CA GLN A 455 21.05 -12.46 -0.40
C GLN A 455 21.87 -11.71 -1.46
N ASP A 456 21.84 -12.17 -2.70
CA ASP A 456 22.55 -11.53 -3.82
C ASP A 456 21.96 -10.16 -4.17
N PHE A 457 20.69 -9.90 -3.83
CA PHE A 457 19.99 -8.64 -4.11
C PHE A 457 20.27 -7.53 -3.09
N VAL A 458 20.76 -7.86 -1.88
CA VAL A 458 21.08 -6.85 -0.85
C VAL A 458 22.00 -5.73 -1.35
N PRO A 459 23.12 -5.99 -2.05
CA PRO A 459 23.96 -4.94 -2.62
C PRO A 459 23.22 -4.03 -3.61
N VAL A 460 22.31 -4.60 -4.41
CA VAL A 460 21.47 -3.83 -5.34
C VAL A 460 20.55 -2.89 -4.57
N PHE A 461 19.84 -3.41 -3.56
CA PHE A 461 18.97 -2.61 -2.70
C PHE A 461 19.73 -1.44 -2.04
N LEU A 462 20.92 -1.70 -1.51
CA LEU A 462 21.74 -0.67 -0.85
C LEU A 462 22.21 0.41 -1.84
N GLY A 463 22.46 0.05 -3.10
CA GLY A 463 22.85 0.98 -4.17
C GLY A 463 21.72 1.84 -4.75
N LEU A 464 20.45 1.47 -4.55
CA LEU A 464 19.32 2.27 -5.02
C LEU A 464 19.19 3.60 -4.25
N GLU A 465 18.75 4.66 -4.92
CA GLU A 465 18.43 5.93 -4.26
C GLU A 465 17.07 5.87 -3.55
N PRO A 466 16.90 6.52 -2.39
CA PRO A 466 17.93 7.17 -1.58
C PRO A 466 18.92 6.17 -0.94
N SER A 467 20.22 6.38 -1.15
CA SER A 467 21.28 5.47 -0.66
C SER A 467 21.87 5.88 0.70
N LYS A 468 21.79 7.18 1.06
CA LYS A 468 22.37 7.76 2.28
C LYS A 468 21.38 8.62 3.07
N GLY A 469 21.73 8.91 4.32
CA GLY A 469 20.99 9.82 5.20
C GLY A 469 19.65 9.28 5.68
N ARG A 470 18.85 10.16 6.31
CA ARG A 470 17.54 9.80 6.90
C ARG A 470 16.52 9.36 5.87
N LEU A 471 16.66 9.80 4.62
CA LEU A 471 15.71 9.47 3.56
C LEU A 471 15.75 8.00 3.14
N ARG A 472 16.86 7.29 3.40
CA ARG A 472 16.99 5.86 3.08
C ARG A 472 15.87 5.01 3.68
N GLN A 473 15.32 5.40 4.84
CA GLN A 473 14.25 4.65 5.51
C GLN A 473 12.94 4.61 4.71
N PHE A 474 12.76 5.53 3.76
CA PHE A 474 11.59 5.57 2.87
C PHE A 474 11.79 4.76 1.59
N LYS A 475 12.94 4.08 1.43
CA LYS A 475 13.21 3.19 0.33
C LYS A 475 12.70 1.78 0.63
N ALA A 476 11.96 1.20 -0.31
CA ALA A 476 11.50 -0.19 -0.23
C ALA A 476 11.56 -0.87 -1.61
N VAL A 477 11.81 -2.18 -1.63
CA VAL A 477 11.66 -3.03 -2.82
C VAL A 477 10.60 -4.09 -2.52
N ILE A 478 9.70 -4.35 -3.45
CA ILE A 478 8.68 -5.40 -3.37
C ILE A 478 8.90 -6.37 -4.53
N LEU A 479 9.22 -7.62 -4.21
CA LEU A 479 9.38 -8.71 -5.17
C LEU A 479 8.12 -9.56 -5.18
N VAL A 480 7.39 -9.58 -6.28
CA VAL A 480 6.08 -10.24 -6.44
C VAL A 480 6.26 -11.59 -7.14
N PHE A 481 5.65 -12.65 -6.59
CA PHE A 481 5.79 -14.03 -7.05
C PHE A 481 4.44 -14.63 -7.48
N PRO A 482 3.86 -14.19 -8.61
CA PRO A 482 2.51 -14.59 -9.02
C PRO A 482 2.36 -16.09 -9.35
N ASP A 483 3.46 -16.80 -9.57
CA ASP A 483 3.47 -18.23 -9.87
C ASP A 483 3.41 -19.10 -8.60
N VAL A 484 3.61 -18.50 -7.42
CA VAL A 484 3.42 -19.17 -6.12
C VAL A 484 1.93 -19.16 -5.81
N LYS A 485 1.33 -20.35 -5.72
CA LYS A 485 -0.08 -20.49 -5.37
C LYS A 485 -0.31 -20.10 -3.91
N SER A 486 -1.50 -19.58 -3.59
CA SER A 486 -1.89 -19.25 -2.21
C SER A 486 -1.74 -20.45 -1.25
N SER A 487 -2.07 -21.66 -1.71
CA SER A 487 -1.91 -22.90 -0.93
C SER A 487 -0.46 -23.27 -0.63
N GLN A 488 0.50 -22.78 -1.41
CA GLN A 488 1.94 -23.02 -1.23
C GLN A 488 2.66 -21.79 -0.63
N ALA A 489 1.95 -20.68 -0.43
CA ALA A 489 2.56 -19.42 -0.04
C ALA A 489 3.22 -19.50 1.33
N HIS A 490 2.55 -20.11 2.32
CA HIS A 490 3.13 -20.34 3.66
C HIS A 490 4.42 -21.16 3.59
N GLU A 491 4.38 -22.24 2.81
CA GLU A 491 5.52 -23.14 2.67
C GLU A 491 6.71 -22.50 1.96
N ILE A 492 6.48 -21.63 0.96
CA ILE A 492 7.55 -21.03 0.16
C ILE A 492 7.96 -19.68 0.72
N ILE A 493 7.04 -18.73 0.85
CA ILE A 493 7.33 -17.33 1.17
C ILE A 493 7.78 -17.19 2.63
N ASP A 494 7.04 -17.75 3.58
CA ASP A 494 7.38 -17.61 5.00
C ASP A 494 8.68 -18.37 5.30
N ALA A 495 8.85 -19.57 4.73
CA ALA A 495 10.11 -20.31 4.88
C ALA A 495 11.31 -19.55 4.29
N VAL A 496 11.15 -18.88 3.15
CA VAL A 496 12.20 -18.04 2.56
C VAL A 496 12.49 -16.84 3.45
N GLN A 497 11.45 -16.19 3.98
CA GLN A 497 11.60 -15.04 4.87
C GLN A 497 12.32 -15.43 6.17
N VAL A 498 11.91 -16.50 6.83
CA VAL A 498 12.51 -17.01 8.07
C VAL A 498 13.99 -17.34 7.85
N GLN A 499 14.33 -17.98 6.73
CA GLN A 499 15.73 -18.31 6.39
C GLN A 499 16.57 -17.08 6.07
N ALA A 500 16.00 -16.07 5.40
CA ALA A 500 16.72 -14.86 5.01
C ALA A 500 16.85 -13.85 6.16
N LYS A 501 15.90 -13.81 7.09
CA LYS A 501 15.77 -12.78 8.14
C LYS A 501 17.06 -12.55 8.95
N PRO A 502 17.79 -13.57 9.45
CA PRO A 502 19.03 -13.32 10.19
C PRO A 502 20.08 -12.55 9.38
N PHE A 503 20.26 -12.93 8.11
CA PHE A 503 21.19 -12.25 7.21
C PHE A 503 20.76 -10.80 6.93
N PHE A 504 19.45 -10.54 6.78
CA PHE A 504 18.95 -9.18 6.54
C PHE A 504 19.13 -8.28 7.77
N VAL A 505 18.83 -8.80 8.97
CA VAL A 505 18.97 -8.07 10.23
C VAL A 505 20.43 -7.70 10.48
N GLU A 506 21.39 -8.61 10.23
CA GLU A 506 22.83 -8.33 10.28
C GLU A 506 23.27 -7.22 9.30
N LYS A 507 22.49 -6.93 8.25
CA LYS A 507 22.75 -5.84 7.29
C LYS A 507 21.95 -4.57 7.58
N GLY A 508 21.22 -4.51 8.69
CA GLY A 508 20.34 -3.39 9.04
C GLY A 508 19.13 -3.26 8.10
N LEU A 509 18.68 -4.38 7.54
CA LEU A 509 17.54 -4.49 6.65
C LEU A 509 16.46 -5.38 7.29
N MET A 510 15.23 -5.21 6.81
CA MET A 510 14.12 -6.09 7.09
C MET A 510 13.61 -6.71 5.80
N VAL A 511 13.24 -7.98 5.88
CA VAL A 511 12.48 -8.70 4.86
C VAL A 511 11.14 -9.14 5.46
N GLY A 512 10.05 -8.78 4.81
CA GLY A 512 8.68 -9.12 5.22
C GLY A 512 7.98 -10.00 4.19
N GLU A 513 7.23 -10.95 4.68
CA GLU A 513 6.39 -11.90 3.96
C GLU A 513 4.96 -11.38 3.80
N PHE A 514 4.40 -11.56 2.60
CA PHE A 514 3.03 -11.14 2.30
C PHE A 514 2.38 -12.18 1.39
N HIS A 515 1.16 -12.60 1.71
CA HIS A 515 0.35 -13.49 0.88
C HIS A 515 -1.11 -13.51 1.37
N GLU A 516 -2.02 -14.04 0.57
CA GLU A 516 -3.47 -13.99 0.79
C GLU A 516 -3.96 -14.51 2.15
N THR A 517 -3.27 -15.53 2.68
CA THR A 517 -3.60 -16.26 3.90
C THR A 517 -2.67 -15.93 5.07
N ASN A 518 -1.92 -14.83 4.99
CA ASN A 518 -1.03 -14.43 6.07
C ASN A 518 -1.84 -14.05 7.31
N ASN A 519 -1.49 -14.64 8.46
CA ASN A 519 -2.13 -14.44 9.76
C ASN A 519 -1.22 -13.74 10.77
N ALA A 520 -0.16 -13.04 10.32
CA ALA A 520 0.62 -12.19 11.20
C ALA A 520 -0.23 -10.99 11.63
N SER A 521 -0.49 -10.88 12.93
CA SER A 521 -1.34 -9.83 13.48
C SER A 521 -0.64 -8.47 13.49
N GLY A 522 -1.45 -7.40 13.47
CA GLY A 522 -0.99 -6.05 13.68
C GLY A 522 -0.62 -5.80 15.14
N LEU A 523 0.40 -4.97 15.37
CA LEU A 523 0.98 -4.68 16.70
C LEU A 523 0.01 -4.18 17.79
N ARG A 524 -1.20 -3.74 17.42
CA ARG A 524 -2.20 -3.17 18.34
C ARG A 524 -3.56 -3.87 18.25
N ASN A 525 -3.70 -4.86 17.36
CA ASN A 525 -4.97 -5.53 17.11
C ASN A 525 -4.72 -6.94 16.55
N ASP A 526 -4.97 -7.93 17.39
CA ASP A 526 -4.73 -9.34 17.06
C ASP A 526 -5.67 -9.89 15.98
N ASN A 527 -6.78 -9.21 15.70
CA ASN A 527 -7.73 -9.59 14.65
C ASN A 527 -7.53 -8.79 13.34
N PHE A 528 -6.39 -8.11 13.18
CA PHE A 528 -6.06 -7.34 11.99
C PHE A 528 -4.79 -7.87 11.34
N PHE A 529 -4.86 -8.24 10.07
CA PHE A 529 -3.82 -8.98 9.34
C PHE A 529 -3.35 -8.19 8.12
N PRO A 530 -2.50 -7.16 8.32
CA PRO A 530 -2.17 -6.19 7.28
C PRO A 530 -1.27 -6.75 6.18
N LEU A 531 -0.63 -7.91 6.37
CA LEU A 531 0.32 -8.48 5.41
C LEU A 531 -0.36 -9.31 4.30
N ARG A 532 -1.69 -9.26 4.21
CA ARG A 532 -2.43 -9.97 3.17
C ARG A 532 -2.36 -9.25 1.84
N THR A 533 -1.96 -9.99 0.81
CA THR A 533 -1.83 -9.49 -0.57
C THR A 533 -2.38 -10.49 -1.57
N ARG A 534 -2.84 -10.00 -2.73
CA ARG A 534 -3.40 -10.84 -3.81
C ARG A 534 -2.37 -11.79 -4.41
N HIS A 535 -1.13 -11.31 -4.58
CA HIS A 535 -0.02 -12.11 -5.06
C HIS A 535 1.02 -12.22 -3.96
N PRO A 536 1.56 -13.42 -3.70
CA PRO A 536 2.60 -13.55 -2.68
C PRO A 536 3.81 -12.67 -3.02
N CYS A 537 4.33 -11.95 -2.03
CA CYS A 537 5.46 -11.07 -2.23
C CYS A 537 6.39 -11.02 -1.02
N LEU A 538 7.63 -10.61 -1.28
CA LEU A 538 8.65 -10.33 -0.26
C LEU A 538 9.05 -8.86 -0.36
N ALA A 539 8.93 -8.13 0.73
CA ALA A 539 9.28 -6.71 0.79
C ALA A 539 10.59 -6.52 1.55
N ILE A 540 11.50 -5.74 0.96
CA ILE A 540 12.79 -5.37 1.54
C ILE A 540 12.77 -3.89 1.87
N ARG A 541 13.20 -3.53 3.09
CA ARG A 541 13.40 -2.13 3.48
C ARG A 541 14.53 -2.00 4.49
N HIS A 542 14.95 -0.77 4.78
CA HIS A 542 15.79 -0.52 5.94
C HIS A 542 15.03 -0.84 7.24
N MET A 543 15.73 -1.45 8.19
CA MET A 543 15.23 -1.63 9.54
C MET A 543 15.09 -0.26 10.22
N VAL A 544 14.14 -0.16 11.14
CA VAL A 544 13.96 0.98 12.05
C VAL A 544 13.93 0.46 13.49
N PRO A 545 14.21 1.31 14.51
CA PRO A 545 14.27 0.83 15.89
C PRO A 545 12.98 0.15 16.40
N GLY A 546 11.82 0.55 15.86
CA GLY A 546 10.54 -0.09 16.17
C GLY A 546 10.43 -1.54 15.71
N ASP A 547 11.33 -2.03 14.85
CA ASP A 547 11.34 -3.41 14.37
C ASP A 547 11.82 -4.43 15.40
N PHE A 548 12.33 -3.95 16.55
CA PHE A 548 12.75 -4.79 17.68
C PHE A 548 11.68 -5.83 18.05
N VAL A 549 10.40 -5.47 18.03
CA VAL A 549 9.28 -6.36 18.35
C VAL A 549 9.25 -7.64 17.49
N PHE A 550 9.78 -7.56 16.27
CA PHE A 550 9.85 -8.71 15.36
C PHE A 550 11.09 -9.59 15.61
N MET A 551 11.99 -9.20 16.51
CA MET A 551 13.13 -10.01 16.95
C MET A 551 12.76 -10.93 18.12
N THR A 552 11.66 -10.61 18.82
CA THR A 552 11.25 -11.24 20.08
C THR A 552 9.94 -12.03 19.96
N LEU A 553 9.52 -12.41 18.76
CA LEU A 553 8.28 -13.17 18.55
C LEU A 553 8.29 -14.48 19.33
N ASP A 554 7.21 -14.80 20.03
CA ASP A 554 7.19 -15.87 21.04
C ASP A 554 7.50 -17.26 20.46
N ASP A 555 7.10 -17.51 19.22
CA ASP A 555 7.28 -18.75 18.46
C ASP A 555 8.74 -19.00 18.03
N TYR A 556 9.63 -18.00 18.14
CA TYR A 556 11.04 -18.20 17.80
C TYR A 556 11.81 -18.98 18.87
N PRO A 557 12.63 -19.98 18.46
CA PRO A 557 13.62 -20.61 19.31
C PRO A 557 14.56 -19.60 19.96
N LEU A 558 15.08 -19.90 21.16
CA LEU A 558 15.90 -18.96 21.91
C LEU A 558 17.22 -18.61 21.20
N ASP A 559 17.81 -19.55 20.48
CA ASP A 559 19.03 -19.34 19.69
C ASP A 559 18.79 -18.35 18.54
N LEU A 560 17.64 -18.47 17.86
CA LEU A 560 17.23 -17.53 16.82
C LEU A 560 16.96 -16.14 17.40
N LYS A 561 16.23 -16.04 18.52
CA LYS A 561 16.00 -14.77 19.23
C LYS A 561 17.32 -14.08 19.58
N SER A 562 18.25 -14.81 20.20
CA SER A 562 19.57 -14.28 20.55
C SER A 562 20.32 -13.77 19.32
N LYS A 563 20.33 -14.53 18.23
CA LYS A 563 20.98 -14.13 16.97
C LYS A 563 20.36 -12.85 16.38
N LEU A 564 19.03 -12.78 16.33
CA LEU A 564 18.31 -11.61 15.81
C LEU A 564 18.54 -10.36 16.66
N LEU A 565 18.50 -10.50 17.98
CA LEU A 565 18.74 -9.40 18.92
C LEU A 565 20.17 -8.86 18.82
N LYS A 566 21.17 -9.74 18.68
CA LYS A 566 22.56 -9.33 18.42
C LYS A 566 22.69 -8.53 17.13
N GLY A 567 22.17 -9.06 16.02
CA GLY A 567 22.20 -8.34 14.75
C GLY A 567 21.45 -7.00 14.78
N PHE A 568 20.34 -6.92 15.53
CA PHE A 568 19.63 -5.65 15.75
C PHE A 568 20.49 -4.63 16.54
N LEU A 569 21.15 -5.08 17.61
CA LEU A 569 22.02 -4.24 18.44
C LEU A 569 23.33 -3.87 17.75
N ASP A 570 23.84 -4.68 16.81
CA ASP A 570 24.99 -4.28 15.98
C ASP A 570 24.65 -3.07 15.08
N VAL A 571 23.37 -2.90 14.75
CA VAL A 571 22.89 -1.81 13.86
C VAL A 571 22.46 -0.57 14.66
N PHE A 572 21.78 -0.76 15.79
CA PHE A 572 21.19 0.33 16.59
C PHE A 572 21.80 0.46 17.98
N GLY A 573 22.85 -0.27 18.30
CA GLY A 573 23.39 -0.35 19.66
C GLY A 573 23.79 0.99 20.25
N ASP A 574 24.19 1.96 19.42
CA ASP A 574 24.58 3.30 19.87
C ASP A 574 23.41 4.30 19.92
N ASP A 575 22.22 3.92 19.47
CA ASP A 575 21.04 4.79 19.50
C ASP A 575 20.47 4.93 20.93
N ASP A 576 20.26 6.17 21.37
CA ASP A 576 19.56 6.47 22.63
C ASP A 576 18.03 6.41 22.42
N LYS A 577 17.48 5.20 22.39
CA LYS A 577 16.05 4.93 22.19
C LYS A 577 15.53 3.85 23.14
N PRO A 578 14.28 3.96 23.64
CA PRO A 578 13.69 2.97 24.53
C PRO A 578 13.74 1.54 23.98
N GLN A 579 13.48 1.37 22.68
CA GLN A 579 13.49 0.06 22.02
C GLN A 579 14.87 -0.61 22.05
N VAL A 580 15.95 0.18 22.03
CA VAL A 580 17.33 -0.34 22.08
C VAL A 580 17.67 -0.79 23.50
N ALA A 581 17.24 -0.05 24.52
CA ALA A 581 17.38 -0.45 25.91
C ALA A 581 16.63 -1.76 26.20
N GLU A 582 15.39 -1.86 25.73
CA GLU A 582 14.56 -3.07 25.84
C GLU A 582 15.19 -4.26 25.09
N ALA A 583 15.77 -4.01 23.91
CA ALA A 583 16.49 -5.04 23.16
C ALA A 583 17.70 -5.61 23.91
N ARG A 584 18.46 -4.76 24.61
CA ARG A 584 19.59 -5.20 25.44
C ARG A 584 19.11 -6.05 26.62
N GLU A 585 18.02 -5.65 27.26
CA GLU A 585 17.43 -6.41 28.37
C GLU A 585 16.93 -7.78 27.89
N LYS A 586 16.18 -7.83 26.78
CA LYS A 586 15.71 -9.10 26.20
C LYS A 586 16.82 -9.99 25.72
N LEU A 587 17.92 -9.43 25.21
CA LEU A 587 19.08 -10.23 24.84
C LEU A 587 19.68 -10.91 26.08
N ARG A 588 19.90 -10.15 27.16
CA ARG A 588 20.42 -10.69 28.43
C ARG A 588 19.52 -11.81 28.97
N GLU A 589 18.21 -11.59 29.04
CA GLU A 589 17.24 -12.60 29.48
C GLU A 589 17.31 -13.88 28.62
N THR A 590 17.40 -13.70 27.29
CA THR A 590 17.46 -14.82 26.34
C THR A 590 18.75 -15.63 26.51
N GLU A 591 19.90 -14.95 26.68
CA GLU A 591 21.19 -15.61 26.90
C GLU A 591 21.28 -16.34 28.25
N GLU A 592 20.70 -15.79 29.31
CA GLU A 592 20.60 -16.47 30.60
C GLU A 592 19.78 -17.76 30.52
N ARG A 593 18.68 -17.74 29.76
CA ARG A 593 17.84 -18.93 29.53
C ARG A 593 18.56 -19.99 28.69
N LEU A 594 19.27 -19.58 27.64
CA LEU A 594 20.13 -20.46 26.85
C LEU A 594 21.24 -21.08 27.71
N ALA A 595 21.87 -20.30 28.60
CA ALA A 595 22.89 -20.81 29.52
C ALA A 595 22.34 -21.85 30.52
N LYS A 596 21.05 -21.78 30.84
CA LYS A 596 20.33 -22.78 31.65
C LYS A 596 19.90 -24.03 30.85
N GLY A 597 20.19 -24.07 29.55
CA GLY A 597 19.86 -25.21 28.67
C GLY A 597 18.41 -25.23 28.18
N GLU A 598 17.67 -24.13 28.31
CA GLU A 598 16.38 -23.96 27.66
C GLU A 598 16.57 -23.87 26.13
N LYS A 599 15.57 -24.32 25.36
CA LYS A 599 15.60 -24.30 23.89
C LYS A 599 14.58 -23.32 23.34
#